data_AF-A0A961BI30-F1
#
_entry.id   AF-A0A961BI30-F1
#
_cell.length_a   1.000
_cell.length_b   1.000
_cell.length_c   1.000
_cell.angle_alpha   90.00
_cell.angle_beta   90.00
_cell.angle_gamma   90.00
#
_symmetry.space_group_name_H-M   'P 1'
#
loop_
_entity.id
_entity.type
_entity.pdbx_description
1 polymer ?
#
loop_
_entity_poly.entity_id
_entity_poly.type
_entity_poly.pdbx_seq_one_letter_code
_entity_poly.pdbx_strand_id
1 'polypeptide(L)' 'MKRKDETKHGHYRTKDTNLQIYDTLGEAMQFGMPYQTLLNLLPADPACGHPLRQTTVC' A
#
# COMPACT_ATOMS: atom_id res chain seq x y z
N MET A 1 -6.12 -13.31 -3.77
CA MET A 1 -6.54 -11.90 -3.65
C MET A 1 -7.52 -11.51 -4.73
N LYS A 2 -7.13 -11.52 -6.01
CA LYS A 2 -7.99 -11.13 -7.15
C LYS A 2 -9.47 -11.55 -7.06
N ARG A 3 -9.76 -12.85 -6.93
CA ARG A 3 -11.14 -13.35 -6.81
C ARG A 3 -11.89 -12.78 -5.59
N LYS A 4 -11.22 -12.59 -4.45
CA LYS A 4 -11.82 -12.02 -3.23
C LYS A 4 -12.16 -10.54 -3.41
N ASP A 5 -11.30 -9.79 -4.09
CA ASP A 5 -11.53 -8.37 -4.40
C ASP A 5 -12.66 -8.18 -5.40
N GLU A 6 -12.69 -9.00 -6.47
CA GLU A 6 -13.78 -9.00 -7.44
C GLU A 6 -15.13 -9.33 -6.79
N THR A 7 -15.17 -10.30 -5.88
CA THR A 7 -16.40 -10.63 -5.14
C THR A 7 -16.85 -9.51 -4.21
N LYS A 8 -15.93 -8.75 -3.59
CA LYS A 8 -16.26 -7.73 -2.59
C LYS A 8 -16.49 -6.33 -3.18
N HIS A 9 -15.79 -6.00 -4.26
CA HIS A 9 -15.77 -4.65 -4.86
C HIS A 9 -16.18 -4.65 -6.34
N GLY A 10 -16.43 -5.81 -6.95
CA GLY A 10 -16.81 -5.94 -8.37
C GLY A 10 -15.63 -5.78 -9.35
N HIS A 11 -14.47 -5.36 -8.89
CA HIS A 11 -13.26 -5.15 -9.69
C HIS A 11 -12.00 -5.44 -8.87
N TYR A 12 -10.89 -5.67 -9.56
CA TYR A 12 -9.62 -5.98 -8.91
C TYR A 12 -8.89 -4.72 -8.45
N ARG A 13 -9.39 -4.11 -7.38
CA ARG A 13 -8.92 -2.81 -6.84
C ARG A 13 -7.41 -2.73 -6.65
N THR A 14 -6.76 -3.80 -6.21
CA THR A 14 -5.29 -3.84 -6.04
C THR A 14 -4.54 -3.57 -7.34
N LYS A 15 -5.03 -4.07 -8.48
CA LYS A 15 -4.40 -3.81 -9.77
C LYS A 15 -4.50 -2.34 -10.12
N ASP A 16 -5.67 -1.75 -9.99
CA ASP A 16 -5.91 -0.36 -10.36
C ASP A 16 -5.06 0.59 -9.50
N THR A 17 -5.01 0.37 -8.18
CA THR A 17 -4.15 1.14 -7.27
C THR A 17 -2.66 0.99 -7.61
N ASN A 18 -2.21 -0.23 -7.93
CA ASN A 18 -0.80 -0.45 -8.27
C ASN A 18 -0.43 0.23 -9.59
N LEU A 19 -1.27 0.14 -10.63
CA LEU A 19 -1.02 0.80 -11.91
C LEU A 19 -0.95 2.32 -11.74
N GLN A 20 -1.90 2.91 -11.00
CA GLN A 20 -1.91 4.35 -10.74
C GLN A 20 -0.62 4.84 -10.06
N ILE A 21 -0.05 4.04 -9.15
CA ILE A 21 1.23 4.35 -8.50
C ILE A 21 2.38 4.37 -9.53
N TYR A 22 2.43 3.40 -10.43
CA TYR A 22 3.47 3.37 -11.47
C TYR A 22 3.33 4.51 -12.47
N ASP A 23 2.11 4.90 -12.82
CA ASP A 23 1.87 6.06 -13.69
C ASP A 23 2.38 7.35 -13.03
N THR A 24 2.02 7.56 -11.76
CA THR A 24 2.46 8.73 -10.97
C THR A 24 3.99 8.77 -10.81
N LEU A 25 4.63 7.60 -10.64
CA LEU A 25 6.08 7.48 -10.61
C LEU A 25 6.71 7.87 -11.96
N GLY A 26 6.13 7.41 -13.07
CA GLY A 26 6.58 7.74 -14.42
C GLY A 26 6.53 9.24 -14.68
N GLU A 27 5.42 9.90 -14.31
CA GLU A 27 5.27 11.34 -14.40
C GLU A 27 6.30 12.08 -13.53
N ALA A 28 6.47 11.67 -12.27
CA ALA A 28 7.45 12.28 -11.37
C ALA A 28 8.88 12.20 -11.95
N MET A 29 9.24 11.06 -12.55
CA MET A 29 10.54 10.89 -13.22
C MET A 29 10.66 11.77 -14.47
N GLN A 30 9.60 11.87 -15.27
CA GLN A 30 9.58 12.68 -16.49
C GLN A 30 9.73 14.18 -16.20
N PHE A 31 9.06 14.66 -15.16
CA PHE A 31 9.07 16.08 -14.78
C PHE A 31 10.16 16.43 -13.76
N GLY A 32 10.95 15.45 -13.31
CA GLY A 32 11.98 15.64 -12.28
C GLY A 32 11.42 16.04 -10.91
N MET A 33 10.18 15.68 -10.62
CA MET A 33 9.52 15.98 -9.36
C MET A 33 9.78 14.88 -8.32
N PRO A 34 9.86 15.21 -7.02
CA PRO A 34 9.93 14.20 -5.98
C PRO A 34 8.62 13.40 -5.94
N TYR A 35 8.71 12.08 -6.04
CA TYR A 35 7.54 11.21 -5.91
C TYR A 35 7.04 11.18 -4.46
N GLN A 36 5.78 11.58 -4.26
CA GLN A 36 5.11 11.53 -2.96
C GLN A 36 4.36 10.19 -2.80
N THR A 37 4.73 9.43 -1.77
CA THR A 37 4.00 8.18 -1.44
C THR A 37 2.60 8.49 -0.91
N LEU A 38 1.62 7.67 -1.31
CA LEU A 38 0.26 7.67 -0.77
C LEU A 38 0.19 7.15 0.67
N LEU A 39 1.25 6.48 1.15
CA LEU A 39 1.32 5.98 2.51
C LEU A 39 1.60 7.14 3.47
N ASN A 40 0.57 7.63 4.16
CA ASN A 40 0.68 8.71 5.14
C ASN A 40 1.16 8.20 6.51
N LEU A 41 2.20 7.37 6.53
CA LEU A 41 2.80 6.85 7.76
C LEU A 41 4.23 7.37 7.87
N LEU A 42 4.64 7.69 9.10
CA LEU A 42 6.05 7.98 9.36
C LEU A 42 6.89 6.75 8.95
N PRO A 43 8.13 6.95 8.45
CA PRO A 43 9.04 5.84 8.27
C PRO A 43 9.15 5.05 9.59
N ALA A 44 8.86 3.75 9.54
CA ALA A 44 8.77 2.88 10.73
C ALA A 44 7.73 3.35 11.77
N ASP A 45 6.54 3.78 11.32
CA ASP A 45 5.43 4.11 12.22
C ASP A 45 5.12 2.94 13.18
N PRO A 46 5.13 3.16 14.51
CA PRO A 46 4.83 2.12 15.49
C PRO A 46 3.42 1.53 15.34
N ALA A 47 2.48 2.24 14.70
CA ALA A 47 1.16 1.69 14.37
C ALA A 47 1.20 0.60 13.29
N CYS A 48 2.27 0.56 12.47
CA CYS A 48 2.47 -0.44 11.43
C CYS A 48 3.28 -1.65 11.91
N GLY A 49 3.72 -1.67 13.17
CA GLY A 49 4.42 -2.80 13.77
C GLY A 49 3.52 -4.01 13.98
N HIS A 50 4.10 -5.20 13.91
CA HIS A 50 3.40 -6.41 14.37
C HIS A 50 3.11 -6.28 15.87
N PRO A 51 1.93 -6.73 16.35
CA PRO A 51 1.66 -6.74 17.78
C PRO A 51 2.70 -7.61 18.49
N LEU A 52 3.07 -7.22 19.71
CA LEU A 52 3.95 -8.03 20.56
C LEU A 52 3.38 -9.45 20.66
N ARG A 53 4.24 -10.43 20.39
CA ARG A 53 3.87 -11.85 20.51
C ARG A 53 3.38 -12.09 21.93
N GLN A 54 2.10 -12.40 22.09
CA GLN A 54 1.53 -12.79 23.36
C GLN A 54 2.09 -14.19 23.71
N THR A 55 3.23 -14.23 24.40
CA THR A 55 3.66 -15.45 25.07
C THR A 55 2.72 -15.68 26.24
N THR A 56 1.76 -16.59 26.08
CA THR A 56 1.05 -17.18 27.20
C THR A 56 2.10 -17.82 28.12
N VAL A 57 2.28 -17.24 29.29
CA VAL A 57 3.12 -17.81 30.35
C VAL A 57 2.27 -18.91 31.02
N CYS A 58 2.82 -20.12 31.16
CA CYS A 58 2.19 -21.25 31.83
C CYS A 58 1.92 -20.98 33.32
#